data_AF-A0A3A9BNN7-F1
#
_entry.id   AF-A0A3A9BNN7-F1
#
_cell.length_a   1.000
_cell.length_b   1.000
_cell.length_c   1.000
_cell.angle_alpha   90.00
_cell.angle_beta   90.00
_cell.angle_gamma   90.00
#
_symmetry.space_group_name_H-M   'P 1'
#
loop_
_entity.id
_entity.type
_entity.pdbx_description
1 polymer ?
#
loop_
_entity_poly.entity_id
_entity_poly.type
_entity_poly.pdbx_seq_one_letter_code
_entity_poly.pdbx_strand_id
1 'polypeptide(L)' 'MTETKVYKLHESKQVEDIATLLKIEGIKHKVFEYEEYIAIEVTGTPLELIRASTIYQQVTTIEL' A
#
# COMPACT_ATOMS: atom_id res chain seq x y z
N MET A 1 19.31 2.82 -4.13
CA MET A 1 18.42 2.56 -5.28
C MET A 1 17.00 2.58 -4.74
N THR A 2 16.12 3.38 -5.33
CA THR A 2 14.70 3.45 -4.95
C THR A 2 13.88 2.87 -6.09
N GLU A 3 12.90 2.05 -5.75
CA GLU A 3 11.99 1.40 -6.68
C GLU A 3 10.56 1.77 -6.30
N THR A 4 9.63 1.63 -7.26
CA THR A 4 8.21 1.89 -7.05
C THR A 4 7.41 0.60 -7.22
N LYS A 5 6.52 0.33 -6.27
CA LYS A 5 5.55 -0.77 -6.33
C LYS A 5 4.14 -0.23 -6.20
N VAL A 6 3.22 -0.77 -6.99
CA VAL A 6 1.82 -0.33 -7.04
C VAL A 6 0.93 -1.46 -6.53
N TYR A 7 0.08 -1.13 -5.56
CA TYR A 7 -0.94 -2.01 -5.00
C TYR A 7 -2.32 -1.55 -5.46
N LYS A 8 -3.13 -2.45 -6.01
CA LYS A 8 -4.48 -2.15 -6.47
C LYS A 8 -5.50 -2.73 -5.49
N LEU A 9 -6.44 -1.91 -5.05
CA LEU A 9 -7.43 -2.21 -4.03
C LEU A 9 -8.80 -1.79 -4.53
N HIS A 10 -9.83 -2.59 -4.24
CA HIS A 10 -11.22 -2.28 -4.61
C HIS A 10 -12.04 -1.78 -3.42
N GLU A 11 -11.52 -1.93 -2.20
CA GLU A 11 -12.21 -1.57 -0.97
C GLU A 11 -11.56 -0.36 -0.32
N SER A 12 -12.34 0.72 -0.13
CA SER A 12 -11.84 1.97 0.45
C SER A 12 -11.29 1.80 1.87
N LYS A 13 -11.86 0.87 2.65
CA LYS A 13 -11.39 0.56 4.02
C LYS A 13 -9.97 -0.01 4.01
N GLN A 14 -9.69 -0.95 3.10
CA GLN A 14 -8.35 -1.52 2.96
C GLN A 14 -7.32 -0.45 2.54
N VAL A 15 -7.73 0.50 1.70
CA VAL A 15 -6.88 1.64 1.31
C VAL A 15 -6.51 2.48 2.54
N GLU A 16 -7.49 2.82 3.37
CA GLU A 16 -7.29 3.62 4.59
C GLU A 16 -6.37 2.89 5.60
N ASP A 17 -6.61 1.61 5.83
CA ASP A 17 -5.81 0.79 6.73
C ASP A 17 -4.36 0.68 6.27
N ILE A 18 -4.14 0.39 4.97
CA ILE A 18 -2.79 0.29 4.40
C ILE A 18 -2.08 1.65 4.44
N ALA A 19 -2.74 2.73 4.02
CA ALA A 19 -2.15 4.07 4.02
C ALA A 19 -1.75 4.52 5.44
N THR A 20 -2.58 4.19 6.44
CA THR A 20 -2.29 4.46 7.85
C THR A 20 -1.06 3.70 8.33
N LEU A 21 -0.97 2.40 8.06
CA LEU A 21 0.18 1.57 8.45
C LEU A 21 1.47 2.01 7.75
N LEU A 22 1.41 2.36 6.46
CA LEU A 22 2.56 2.91 5.73
C LEU A 22 3.04 4.22 6.35
N LYS A 23 2.11 5.10 6.77
CA LYS A 23 2.44 6.36 7.44
C LYS A 23 3.11 6.12 8.81
N ILE A 24 2.66 5.14 9.57
CA ILE A 24 3.25 4.76 10.87
C ILE A 24 4.70 4.27 10.69
N GLU A 25 4.94 3.45 9.67
CA GLU A 25 6.29 2.98 9.31
C GLU A 25 7.16 4.06 8.63
N GLY A 26 6.61 5.25 8.37
CA GLY A 26 7.33 6.34 7.68
C GLY A 26 7.59 6.08 6.20
N ILE A 27 6.88 5.13 5.59
CA ILE A 27 7.05 4.72 4.20
C ILE A 27 6.29 5.68 3.28
N LYS A 28 7.01 6.29 2.34
CA LYS A 28 6.44 7.22 1.37
C LYS A 28 5.49 6.51 0.42
N HIS A 29 4.29 7.04 0.29
CA HIS A 29 3.26 6.52 -0.60
C HIS A 29 2.39 7.63 -1.19
N LYS A 30 1.66 7.29 -2.24
CA LYS A 30 0.60 8.11 -2.86
C LYS A 30 -0.61 7.24 -3.13
N VAL A 31 -1.78 7.85 -3.07
CA VAL A 31 -3.07 7.20 -3.36
C VAL A 31 -3.65 7.81 -4.63
N PHE A 32 -4.10 6.97 -5.55
CA PHE A 32 -4.74 7.37 -6.80
C PHE A 32 -6.06 6.64 -6.97
N GLU A 33 -7.12 7.37 -7.28
CA GLU A 33 -8.45 6.79 -7.55
C GLU A 33 -8.66 6.63 -9.05
N TYR A 34 -9.02 5.43 -9.46
CA TYR A 34 -9.45 5.09 -10.82
C TYR A 34 -10.91 4.64 -10.79
N GLU A 35 -11.57 4.61 -11.94
CA GLU A 35 -13.00 4.25 -12.04
C GLU A 35 -13.31 2.87 -11.42
N GLU A 36 -12.40 1.90 -11.53
CA GLU A 36 -12.63 0.53 -11.07
C GLU A 36 -11.87 0.14 -9.79
N TYR A 37 -10.86 0.91 -9.39
CA TYR A 37 -9.98 0.58 -8.26
C TYR A 37 -9.23 1.80 -7.73
N ILE A 38 -8.67 1.67 -6.54
CA ILE A 38 -7.76 2.64 -5.94
C ILE A 38 -6.36 2.03 -5.93
N ALA A 39 -5.35 2.80 -6.33
CA ALA A 39 -3.95 2.41 -6.31
C ALA A 39 -3.19 3.09 -5.18
N ILE A 40 -2.37 2.32 -4.46
CA ILE A 40 -1.35 2.85 -3.56
C ILE A 40 0.01 2.63 -4.23
N GLU A 41 0.67 3.72 -4.61
CA GLU A 41 2.04 3.69 -5.09
C GLU A 41 2.99 3.91 -3.92
N VAL A 42 3.93 2.98 -3.73
CA VAL A 42 4.97 3.04 -2.71
C VAL A 42 6.31 3.15 -3.39
N THR A 43 7.08 4.20 -3.07
CA THR A 43 8.44 4.39 -3.57
C THR A 43 9.42 4.35 -2.41
N GLY A 44 10.37 3.42 -2.47
CA GLY A 44 11.32 3.21 -1.38
C GLY A 44 12.48 2.31 -1.74
N THR A 45 13.32 2.04 -0.76
CA THR A 45 14.36 1.01 -0.77
C THR A 45 13.73 -0.39 -0.84
N PRO A 46 14.49 -1.41 -1.27
CA PRO A 46 14.01 -2.80 -1.25
C PRO A 46 13.43 -3.23 0.10
N LEU A 47 14.02 -2.79 1.22
CA LEU A 47 13.52 -3.11 2.57
C LEU A 47 12.16 -2.46 2.85
N GLU A 48 11.97 -1.19 2.48
CA GLU A 48 10.69 -0.49 2.62
C GLU A 48 9.61 -1.14 1.75
N LEU A 49 9.96 -1.61 0.54
CA LEU A 49 9.01 -2.31 -0.34
C LEU A 49 8.62 -3.69 0.19
N ILE A 50 9.53 -4.41 0.84
CA ILE A 50 9.21 -5.68 1.52
C ILE A 50 8.23 -5.41 2.66
N ARG A 51 8.48 -4.39 3.51
CA ARG A 51 7.57 -4.02 4.59
C ARG A 51 6.19 -3.59 4.09
N ALA A 52 6.15 -2.76 3.05
CA ALA A 52 4.89 -2.37 2.40
C ALA A 52 4.14 -3.58 1.83
N SER A 53 4.84 -4.57 1.29
CA SER A 53 4.23 -5.81 0.79
C SER A 53 3.62 -6.63 1.92
N THR A 54 4.29 -6.70 3.08
CA THR A 54 3.77 -7.38 4.27
C THR A 54 2.52 -6.68 4.80
N ILE A 55 2.52 -5.34 4.90
CA ILE A 55 1.34 -4.57 5.30
C ILE A 55 0.16 -4.85 4.36
N TYR A 56 0.40 -4.76 3.05
CA TYR A 56 -0.61 -5.04 2.04
C TYR A 56 -1.21 -6.45 2.24
N GLN A 57 -0.36 -7.47 2.34
CA GLN A 57 -0.81 -8.85 2.55
C GLN A 57 -1.59 -9.02 3.86
N GLN A 58 -1.15 -8.40 4.95
CA GLN A 58 -1.86 -8.47 6.24
C GLN A 58 -3.28 -7.93 6.13
N VAL A 59 -3.45 -6.75 5.54
CA VAL A 59 -4.77 -6.11 5.42
C VAL A 59 -5.68 -6.89 4.46
N THR A 60 -5.18 -7.29 3.29
CA THR A 60 -6.02 -7.97 2.29
C THR A 60 -6.33 -9.43 2.62
N THR A 61 -5.56 -10.08 3.51
CA THR A 61 -5.81 -11.48 3.91
C THR A 61 -6.83 -11.59 5.04
N ILE A 62 -7.02 -10.54 5.85
CA ILE A 62 -7.94 -10.57 7.00
C ILE A 62 -9.42 -10.53 6.56
N GLU A 63 -9.72 -10.08 5.34
CA GLU A 63 -11.10 -9.95 4.81
C GLU A 63 -11.51 -11.06 3.83
N LEU A 64 -10.75 -12.17 3.74
CA LEU A 64 -11.13 -13.41 3.01
C LEU A 64 -11.83 -14.42 3.93
#